data_AF-A0A518C837-F1
#
_entry.id   AF-A0A518C837-F1
#
_cell.length_a   1.000
_cell.length_b   1.000
_cell.length_c   1.000
_cell.angle_alpha   90.00
_cell.angle_beta   90.00
_cell.angle_gamma   90.00
#
_symmetry.space_group_name_H-M   'P 1'
#
loop_
_entity.id
_entity.type
_entity.pdbx_description
1 polymer ?
#
loop_
_entity_poly.entity_id
_entity_poly.type
_entity_poly.pdbx_seq_one_letter_code
_entity_poly.pdbx_strand_id
1 'polypeptide(L)'
;MSVTSKSPLDVLVTAWAVAERALPAYRHVNSPKKFTQHQLFACLVLKNFQRLDYRGITEQLFDCPSLTEAIELDYIPHYKPLQKAAQRLLACEEVQSLLDETVAMQMGRRKRVPDAAIDSTGLEATCASAYFVRRRKTKDSPWKTVVYQRYPKLSLVSDVRTHFILAYRVGNGPRPDVDEFQGLIDQASKRVRLHRILADAGYDSEPNHQFARDKFRLRTIIPAKHGRPTDKPASGRYRRLMQLRFDANTYRQRSQVETVMSMIKRRQGNFVRGKTDHARHKELQLMVLTHNVMILWWA
;
A
#
# COMPACT_ATOMS: atom_id res chain seq x y z
N MET A 1 -16.38 -8.90 2.41
CA MET A 1 -15.35 -8.06 1.75
C MET A 1 -15.67 -6.62 2.09
N SER A 2 -14.71 -5.82 2.56
CA SER A 2 -14.98 -4.41 2.88
C SER A 2 -15.47 -3.64 1.65
N VAL A 3 -16.45 -2.76 1.86
CA VAL A 3 -16.99 -1.90 0.82
C VAL A 3 -16.02 -0.74 0.63
N THR A 4 -15.72 -0.41 -0.63
CA THR A 4 -14.90 0.76 -0.98
C THR A 4 -15.78 1.78 -1.67
N SER A 5 -15.56 3.06 -1.38
CA SER A 5 -16.27 4.13 -2.07
C SER A 5 -16.03 4.07 -3.58
N LYS A 6 -17.07 4.45 -4.32
CA LYS A 6 -17.04 4.71 -5.76
C LYS A 6 -17.21 6.19 -6.08
N SER A 7 -17.60 6.98 -5.08
CA SER A 7 -17.86 8.40 -5.20
C SER A 7 -16.54 9.17 -5.14
N PRO A 8 -16.22 9.95 -6.18
CA PRO A 8 -15.04 10.81 -6.18
C PRO A 8 -15.08 11.86 -5.05
N LEU A 9 -16.27 12.42 -4.80
CA LEU A 9 -16.49 13.43 -3.76
C LEU A 9 -16.16 12.88 -2.37
N ASP A 10 -16.69 11.70 -2.06
CA ASP A 10 -16.49 11.04 -0.78
C ASP A 10 -15.01 10.73 -0.51
N VAL A 11 -14.31 10.21 -1.53
CA VAL A 11 -12.87 9.94 -1.45
C VAL A 11 -12.07 11.23 -1.27
N LEU A 12 -12.46 12.30 -1.96
CA LEU A 12 -11.80 13.60 -1.88
C LEU A 12 -11.93 14.22 -0.48
N VAL A 13 -13.16 14.29 0.05
CA VAL A 13 -13.45 14.85 1.39
C VAL A 13 -12.77 14.02 2.47
N THR A 14 -12.83 12.69 2.37
CA THR A 14 -12.15 11.80 3.33
C THR A 14 -10.64 12.00 3.30
N ALA A 15 -10.03 12.14 2.11
CA ALA A 15 -8.60 12.41 1.99
C ALA A 15 -8.22 13.76 2.60
N TRP A 16 -9.06 14.79 2.41
CA TRP A 16 -8.85 16.11 2.99
C TRP A 16 -8.86 16.05 4.52
N ALA A 17 -9.89 15.45 5.12
CA ALA A 17 -10.01 15.28 6.57
C ALA A 17 -8.84 14.48 7.19
N VAL A 18 -8.37 13.42 6.51
CA VAL A 18 -7.18 12.67 6.94
C VAL A 18 -5.96 13.59 6.97
N ALA A 19 -5.75 14.40 5.93
CA ALA A 19 -4.60 15.28 5.87
C ALA A 19 -4.67 16.42 6.88
N GLU A 20 -5.84 16.98 7.15
CA GLU A 20 -6.04 18.01 8.17
C GLU A 20 -5.57 17.57 9.56
N ARG A 21 -5.85 16.32 9.91
CA ARG A 21 -5.45 15.74 11.19
C ARG A 21 -3.98 15.32 11.22
N ALA A 22 -3.43 14.90 10.08
CA ALA A 22 -2.08 14.34 10.00
C ALA A 22 -0.97 15.38 9.76
N LEU A 23 -1.29 16.51 9.11
CA LEU A 23 -0.30 17.44 8.56
C LEU A 23 -0.62 18.89 8.95
N PRO A 24 0.40 19.78 9.05
CA PRO A 24 0.13 21.20 9.15
C PRO A 24 -0.38 21.75 7.81
N ALA A 25 -1.28 22.75 7.86
CA ALA A 25 -1.84 23.38 6.66
C ALA A 25 -0.76 23.91 5.71
N TYR A 26 0.33 24.42 6.25
CA TYR A 26 1.50 24.88 5.50
C TYR A 26 2.79 24.34 6.12
N ARG A 27 3.76 23.98 5.28
CA ARG A 27 5.04 23.42 5.75
C ARG A 27 5.86 24.42 6.56
N HIS A 28 5.79 25.68 6.18
CA HIS A 28 6.55 26.78 6.77
C HIS A 28 5.70 28.05 6.75
N VAL A 29 6.01 28.98 7.65
CA VAL A 29 5.34 30.29 7.75
C VAL A 29 5.31 31.00 6.39
N ASN A 30 6.46 31.03 5.70
CA ASN A 30 6.67 31.68 4.39
C ASN A 30 6.21 30.85 3.18
N SER A 31 5.48 29.74 3.38
CA SER A 31 4.94 28.99 2.24
C SER A 31 3.85 29.81 1.53
N PRO A 32 3.73 29.72 0.19
CA PRO A 32 2.62 30.34 -0.52
C PRO A 32 1.28 29.89 0.06
N LYS A 33 0.42 30.85 0.39
CA LYS A 33 -0.86 30.58 1.07
C LYS A 33 -2.02 30.26 0.13
N LYS A 34 -1.71 30.01 -1.15
CA LYS A 34 -2.72 29.72 -2.18
C LYS A 34 -3.41 28.37 -2.00
N PHE A 35 -2.68 27.36 -1.51
CA PHE A 35 -3.20 26.01 -1.31
C PHE A 35 -2.65 25.43 -0.02
N THR A 36 -3.50 24.76 0.75
CA THR A 36 -3.03 23.99 1.92
C THR A 36 -2.40 22.67 1.47
N GLN A 37 -1.58 22.08 2.34
CA GLN A 37 -1.07 20.72 2.13
C GLN A 37 -2.21 19.69 2.06
N HIS A 38 -3.30 19.95 2.78
CA HIS A 38 -4.46 19.09 2.88
C HIS A 38 -5.21 19.01 1.55
N GLN A 39 -5.50 20.17 0.96
CA GLN A 39 -6.14 20.28 -0.35
C GLN A 39 -5.30 19.59 -1.43
N LEU A 40 -3.99 19.86 -1.44
CA LEU A 40 -3.09 19.24 -2.42
C LEU A 40 -3.01 17.73 -2.25
N PHE A 41 -3.03 17.21 -1.02
CA PHE A 41 -3.10 15.78 -0.76
C PHE A 41 -4.41 15.16 -1.28
N ALA A 42 -5.55 15.79 -0.98
CA ALA A 42 -6.86 15.34 -1.44
C ALA A 42 -6.91 15.23 -2.97
N CYS A 43 -6.41 16.24 -3.70
CA CYS A 43 -6.30 16.21 -5.15
C CYS A 43 -5.37 15.08 -5.65
N LEU A 44 -4.29 14.76 -4.93
CA LEU A 44 -3.40 13.65 -5.31
C LEU A 44 -4.09 12.30 -5.15
N VAL A 45 -4.85 12.10 -4.07
CA VAL A 45 -5.65 10.90 -3.83
C VAL A 45 -6.72 10.76 -4.91
N LEU A 46 -7.46 11.83 -5.21
CA LEU A 46 -8.49 11.84 -6.25
C LEU A 46 -7.91 11.49 -7.64
N LYS A 47 -6.78 12.10 -8.01
CA LYS A 47 -6.02 11.76 -9.23
C LYS A 47 -5.76 10.26 -9.33
N ASN A 48 -5.30 9.64 -8.24
CA ASN A 48 -4.98 8.22 -8.22
C ASN A 48 -6.24 7.35 -8.24
N PHE A 49 -7.27 7.73 -7.48
CA PHE A 49 -8.57 7.07 -7.44
C PHE A 49 -9.23 6.98 -8.83
N GLN A 50 -9.18 8.05 -9.61
CA GLN A 50 -9.73 8.11 -10.97
C GLN A 50 -8.72 7.78 -12.07
N ARG A 51 -7.49 7.41 -11.71
CA ARG A 51 -6.43 6.99 -12.64
C ARG A 51 -6.05 8.08 -13.65
N LEU A 52 -6.15 9.35 -13.24
CA LEU A 52 -5.79 10.52 -14.04
C LEU A 52 -4.30 10.81 -13.97
N ASP A 53 -3.82 11.65 -14.89
CA ASP A 53 -2.53 12.32 -14.73
C ASP A 53 -2.70 13.69 -14.08
N TYR A 54 -1.60 14.42 -13.90
CA TYR A 54 -1.64 15.74 -13.24
C TYR A 54 -2.41 16.80 -14.02
N ARG A 55 -2.52 16.67 -15.35
CA ARG A 55 -3.31 17.59 -16.17
C ARG A 55 -4.78 17.21 -16.11
N GLY A 56 -5.09 15.92 -16.24
CA GLY A 56 -6.45 15.39 -16.15
C GLY A 56 -7.15 15.74 -14.84
N ILE A 57 -6.45 15.70 -13.70
CA ILE A 57 -7.05 16.15 -12.43
C ILE A 57 -7.27 17.68 -12.38
N THR A 58 -6.44 18.47 -13.08
CA THR A 58 -6.63 19.92 -13.17
C THR A 58 -7.90 20.23 -13.97
N GLU A 59 -8.07 19.60 -15.13
CA GLU A 59 -9.27 19.73 -15.97
C GLU A 59 -10.52 19.23 -15.23
N GLN A 60 -10.42 18.10 -14.52
CA GLN A 60 -11.56 17.59 -13.77
C GLN A 60 -12.03 18.53 -12.65
N LEU A 61 -11.09 19.15 -11.93
CA LEU A 61 -11.45 20.15 -10.91
C LEU A 61 -12.06 21.40 -11.55
N PHE A 62 -11.68 21.74 -12.79
CA PHE A 62 -12.31 22.81 -13.57
C PHE A 62 -13.75 22.45 -13.98
N ASP A 63 -13.94 21.24 -14.51
CA ASP A 63 -15.22 20.77 -15.03
C ASP A 63 -16.24 20.45 -13.93
N CYS A 64 -15.79 20.22 -12.70
CA CYS A 64 -16.65 19.81 -11.57
C CYS A 64 -16.46 20.71 -10.34
N PRO A 65 -17.08 21.90 -10.30
CA PRO A 65 -16.97 22.85 -9.19
C PRO A 65 -17.36 22.28 -7.82
N SER A 66 -18.28 21.31 -7.78
CA SER A 66 -18.68 20.63 -6.54
C SER A 66 -17.51 19.93 -5.84
N LEU A 67 -16.50 19.47 -6.59
CA LEU A 67 -15.28 18.89 -6.01
C LEU A 67 -14.39 19.95 -5.37
N THR A 68 -14.28 21.13 -6.00
CA THR A 68 -13.47 22.23 -5.46
C THR A 68 -14.14 22.86 -4.25
N GLU A 69 -15.46 23.04 -4.27
CA GLU A 69 -16.24 23.56 -3.16
C GLU A 69 -16.13 22.66 -1.92
N ALA A 70 -16.16 21.34 -2.11
CA ALA A 70 -16.13 20.36 -1.02
C ALA A 70 -14.83 20.34 -0.19
N ILE A 71 -13.75 20.93 -0.69
CA ILE A 71 -12.47 21.07 0.01
C ILE A 71 -12.02 22.54 0.10
N GLU A 72 -12.97 23.47 -0.07
CA GLU A 72 -12.77 24.91 0.05
C GLU A 72 -11.63 25.45 -0.84
N LEU A 73 -11.59 24.99 -2.09
CA LEU A 73 -10.52 25.31 -3.03
C LEU A 73 -10.87 26.56 -3.85
N ASP A 74 -10.36 27.73 -3.46
CA ASP A 74 -10.61 29.01 -4.16
C ASP A 74 -10.06 29.08 -5.59
N TYR A 75 -9.02 28.30 -5.88
CA TYR A 75 -8.34 28.31 -7.17
C TYR A 75 -8.03 26.90 -7.64
N ILE A 76 -8.05 26.68 -8.94
CA ILE A 76 -7.69 25.36 -9.47
C ILE A 76 -6.16 25.23 -9.50
N PRO A 77 -5.56 24.20 -8.85
CA PRO A 77 -4.13 24.01 -8.81
C PRO A 77 -3.65 23.54 -10.17
N HIS A 78 -2.77 24.32 -10.78
CA HIS A 78 -2.06 23.88 -11.97
C HIS A 78 -1.25 22.59 -11.71
N TYR A 79 -0.96 21.83 -12.75
CA TYR A 79 -0.26 20.54 -12.65
C TYR A 79 1.10 20.61 -11.92
N LYS A 80 1.81 21.76 -12.02
CA LYS A 80 3.12 21.98 -11.37
C LYS A 80 3.03 21.98 -9.83
N PRO A 81 2.14 22.76 -9.19
CA PRO A 81 1.85 22.65 -7.76
C PRO A 81 1.61 21.22 -7.28
N LEU A 82 0.78 20.45 -7.99
CA LEU A 82 0.47 19.06 -7.64
C LEU A 82 1.71 18.15 -7.74
N GLN A 83 2.54 18.33 -8.77
CA GLN A 83 3.81 17.60 -8.89
C GLN A 83 4.77 17.90 -7.72
N LYS A 84 4.91 19.17 -7.34
CA LYS A 84 5.74 19.58 -6.19
C LYS A 84 5.16 19.06 -4.88
N ALA A 85 3.83 19.07 -4.74
CA ALA A 85 3.14 18.49 -3.59
C ALA A 85 3.39 16.99 -3.48
N ALA A 86 3.25 16.25 -4.59
CA ALA A 86 3.55 14.81 -4.62
C ALA A 86 5.00 14.53 -4.21
N GLN A 87 5.94 15.36 -4.64
CA GLN A 87 7.35 15.19 -4.25
C GLN A 87 7.57 15.36 -2.73
N ARG A 88 6.83 16.26 -2.10
CA ARG A 88 6.93 16.57 -0.67
C ARG A 88 6.10 15.62 0.19
N LEU A 89 4.80 15.52 -0.08
CA LEU A 89 3.81 14.80 0.73
C LEU A 89 3.94 13.28 0.61
N LEU A 90 4.55 12.79 -0.47
CA LEU A 90 4.87 11.38 -0.65
C LEU A 90 6.34 11.10 -0.29
N ALA A 91 6.92 11.89 0.61
CA ALA A 91 8.14 11.48 1.30
C ALA A 91 7.78 10.50 2.43
N CYS A 92 8.76 9.69 2.84
CA CYS A 92 8.49 8.55 3.71
C CYS A 92 7.83 8.96 5.04
N GLU A 93 8.25 10.07 5.64
CA GLU A 93 7.75 10.54 6.94
C GLU A 93 6.29 10.98 6.86
N GLU A 94 5.95 11.85 5.92
CA GLU A 94 4.58 12.35 5.73
C GLU A 94 3.61 11.22 5.38
N VAL A 95 4.04 10.24 4.59
CA VAL A 95 3.22 9.05 4.29
C VAL A 95 3.01 8.19 5.54
N GLN A 96 4.01 8.07 6.42
CA GLN A 96 3.81 7.37 7.70
C GLN A 96 2.78 8.09 8.56
N SER A 97 2.85 9.42 8.68
CA SER A 97 1.89 10.22 9.46
C SER A 97 0.47 10.13 8.88
N LEU A 98 0.33 10.22 7.55
CA LEU A 98 -0.96 10.03 6.88
C LEU A 98 -1.50 8.61 7.11
N LEU A 99 -0.65 7.58 7.02
CA LEU A 99 -1.06 6.21 7.29
C LEU A 99 -1.46 6.01 8.76
N ASP A 100 -0.70 6.57 9.71
CA ASP A 100 -1.02 6.58 11.14
C ASP A 100 -2.43 7.14 11.38
N GLU A 101 -2.72 8.28 10.76
CA GLU A 101 -4.02 8.92 10.89
C GLU A 101 -5.13 8.10 10.26
N THR A 102 -4.92 7.52 9.07
CA THR A 102 -5.94 6.63 8.47
C THR A 102 -6.28 5.46 9.38
N VAL A 103 -5.28 4.85 10.03
CA VAL A 103 -5.49 3.75 10.98
C VAL A 103 -6.14 4.24 12.26
N ALA A 104 -5.78 5.42 12.75
CA ALA A 104 -6.38 6.03 13.93
C ALA A 104 -7.88 6.33 13.71
N MET A 105 -8.25 6.87 12.56
CA MET A 105 -9.64 7.11 12.18
C MET A 105 -10.44 5.80 12.10
N GLN A 106 -9.89 4.76 11.47
CA GLN A 106 -10.59 3.48 11.32
C GLN A 106 -10.76 2.71 12.64
N MET A 107 -9.73 2.70 13.49
CA MET A 107 -9.68 1.86 14.69
C MET A 107 -10.13 2.59 15.96
N GLY A 108 -10.20 3.92 15.92
CA GLY A 108 -10.47 4.78 17.07
C GLY A 108 -9.57 4.45 18.26
N ARG A 109 -10.17 4.36 19.45
CA ARG A 109 -9.45 4.03 20.70
C ARG A 109 -9.02 2.55 20.79
N ARG A 110 -9.66 1.65 20.05
CA ARG A 110 -9.42 0.19 20.14
C ARG A 110 -8.55 -0.29 18.98
N LYS A 111 -7.25 -0.05 19.08
CA LYS A 111 -6.26 -0.45 18.07
C LYS A 111 -5.85 -1.93 18.19
N ARG A 112 -6.82 -2.86 18.17
CA ARG A 112 -6.56 -4.32 18.25
C ARG A 112 -6.98 -5.02 16.98
N VAL A 113 -6.05 -5.75 16.37
CA VAL A 113 -6.28 -6.52 15.13
C VAL A 113 -6.06 -8.01 15.44
N PRO A 114 -7.13 -8.83 15.46
CA PRO A 114 -7.00 -10.26 15.76
C PRO A 114 -6.13 -11.01 14.75
N ASP A 115 -6.32 -10.71 13.46
CA ASP A 115 -5.69 -11.38 12.34
C ASP A 115 -5.20 -10.36 11.33
N ALA A 116 -3.89 -10.35 11.10
CA ALA A 116 -3.29 -9.63 9.99
C ALA A 116 -2.67 -10.62 9.02
N ALA A 117 -2.57 -10.23 7.76
CA ALA A 117 -1.91 -11.00 6.71
C ALA A 117 -0.88 -10.15 5.98
N ILE A 118 0.25 -10.76 5.61
CA ILE A 118 1.36 -10.14 4.87
C ILE A 118 1.54 -10.84 3.53
N ASP A 119 1.77 -10.02 2.50
CA ASP A 119 2.10 -10.48 1.16
C ASP A 119 2.79 -9.38 0.36
N SER A 120 3.44 -9.76 -0.73
CA SER A 120 4.11 -8.87 -1.64
C SER A 120 3.58 -9.00 -3.07
N THR A 121 3.63 -7.92 -3.82
CA THR A 121 3.18 -7.91 -5.21
C THR A 121 4.06 -7.01 -6.08
N GLY A 122 4.32 -7.47 -7.30
CA GLY A 122 4.95 -6.66 -8.33
C GLY A 122 3.92 -5.87 -9.14
N LEU A 123 4.27 -4.65 -9.52
CA LEU A 123 3.55 -3.84 -10.51
C LEU A 123 4.41 -3.63 -11.76
N GLU A 124 3.75 -3.41 -12.90
CA GLU A 124 4.44 -3.11 -14.15
C GLU A 124 5.05 -1.70 -14.10
N ALA A 125 6.27 -1.55 -14.59
CA ALA A 125 7.01 -0.28 -14.58
C ALA A 125 6.67 0.65 -15.77
N THR A 126 5.83 0.17 -16.70
CA THR A 126 5.45 0.89 -17.91
C THR A 126 3.98 0.61 -18.26
N CYS A 127 3.34 1.55 -18.96
CA CYS A 127 2.02 1.37 -19.57
C CYS A 127 2.08 0.63 -20.92
N ALA A 128 3.28 0.18 -21.33
CA ALA A 128 3.46 -0.52 -22.59
C ALA A 128 2.80 -1.89 -22.48
N SER A 129 1.73 -2.12 -23.24
CA SER A 129 0.99 -3.37 -23.15
C SER A 129 1.91 -4.56 -23.44
N ALA A 130 1.68 -5.67 -22.75
CA ALA A 130 2.39 -6.92 -23.02
C ALA A 130 2.33 -7.29 -24.51
N TYR A 131 1.23 -6.94 -25.21
CA TYR A 131 1.07 -7.08 -26.65
C TYR A 131 2.03 -6.20 -27.46
N PHE A 132 2.18 -4.91 -27.12
CA PHE A 132 3.11 -4.00 -27.79
C PHE A 132 4.57 -4.45 -27.61
N VAL A 133 4.94 -4.84 -26.39
CA VAL A 133 6.30 -5.38 -26.12
C VAL A 133 6.52 -6.68 -26.88
N ARG A 134 5.50 -7.55 -26.95
CA ARG A 134 5.54 -8.81 -27.70
C ARG A 134 5.78 -8.57 -29.19
N ARG A 135 5.02 -7.66 -29.83
CA ARG A 135 5.13 -7.36 -31.27
C ARG A 135 6.50 -6.79 -31.66
N ARG A 136 7.13 -5.98 -30.82
CA ARG A 136 8.50 -5.49 -31.06
C ARG A 136 9.55 -6.60 -30.97
N LYS A 137 9.33 -7.61 -30.12
CA LYS A 137 10.27 -8.73 -29.93
C LYS A 137 10.11 -9.85 -30.96
N THR A 138 8.99 -9.91 -31.67
CA THR A 138 8.76 -10.92 -32.73
C THR A 138 9.66 -10.74 -33.96
N LYS A 139 10.37 -9.62 -34.11
CA LYS A 139 11.32 -9.47 -35.22
C LYS A 139 12.58 -10.34 -35.07
N ASP A 140 12.97 -10.78 -33.86
CA ASP A 140 14.30 -11.38 -33.66
C ASP A 140 14.39 -12.67 -32.82
N SER A 141 13.31 -13.25 -32.23
CA SER A 141 13.40 -14.57 -31.55
C SER A 141 12.05 -15.14 -31.09
N PRO A 142 11.92 -16.48 -30.93
CA PRO A 142 10.72 -17.10 -30.38
C PRO A 142 10.59 -16.84 -28.86
N TRP A 143 9.34 -16.71 -28.44
CA TRP A 143 8.79 -16.68 -27.08
C TRP A 143 9.78 -16.54 -25.91
N LYS A 144 10.10 -15.29 -25.55
CA LYS A 144 10.61 -14.96 -24.22
C LYS A 144 9.54 -14.20 -23.45
N THR A 145 9.01 -14.78 -22.37
CA THR A 145 8.24 -14.06 -21.35
C THR A 145 9.00 -12.78 -21.02
N VAL A 146 8.35 -11.62 -21.10
CA VAL A 146 8.97 -10.35 -20.72
C VAL A 146 9.12 -10.38 -19.20
N VAL A 147 10.17 -11.03 -18.73
CA VAL A 147 10.60 -10.96 -17.33
C VAL A 147 11.23 -9.58 -17.20
N TYR A 148 10.49 -8.62 -16.66
CA TYR A 148 11.09 -7.35 -16.27
C TYR A 148 12.19 -7.66 -15.25
N GLN A 149 13.45 -7.43 -15.62
CA GLN A 149 14.60 -7.68 -14.73
C GLN A 149 14.50 -6.90 -13.41
N ARG A 150 13.78 -5.77 -13.42
CA ARG A 150 13.41 -5.00 -12.24
C ARG A 150 11.96 -4.56 -12.33
N TYR A 151 11.22 -4.72 -11.25
CA TYR A 151 9.84 -4.29 -11.14
C TYR A 151 9.58 -3.59 -9.80
N PRO A 152 8.75 -2.55 -9.77
CA PRO A 152 8.27 -1.97 -8.52
C PRO A 152 7.55 -3.04 -7.69
N LYS A 153 8.00 -3.19 -6.45
CA LYS A 153 7.49 -4.17 -5.50
C LYS A 153 6.83 -3.43 -4.34
N LEU A 154 5.60 -3.85 -4.03
CA LEU A 154 4.84 -3.39 -2.88
C LEU A 154 4.56 -4.58 -1.97
N SER A 155 5.01 -4.50 -0.73
CA SER A 155 4.70 -5.45 0.33
C SER A 155 3.84 -4.77 1.37
N LEU A 156 2.82 -5.44 1.87
CA LEU A 156 1.88 -4.84 2.83
C LEU A 156 1.47 -5.80 3.92
N VAL A 157 1.10 -5.23 5.06
CA VAL A 157 0.38 -5.92 6.13
C VAL A 157 -1.02 -5.35 6.16
N SER A 158 -2.02 -6.21 6.09
CA SER A 158 -3.43 -5.80 6.12
C SER A 158 -4.18 -6.51 7.24
N ASP A 159 -5.19 -5.85 7.80
CA ASP A 159 -6.19 -6.50 8.64
C ASP A 159 -7.08 -7.38 7.75
N VAL A 160 -7.17 -8.65 8.10
CA VAL A 160 -7.96 -9.67 7.39
C VAL A 160 -9.44 -9.32 7.35
N ARG A 161 -9.97 -8.64 8.39
CA ARG A 161 -11.41 -8.38 8.49
C ARG A 161 -11.85 -7.16 7.68
N THR A 162 -11.08 -6.08 7.77
CA THR A 162 -11.43 -4.77 7.19
C THR A 162 -10.71 -4.50 5.87
N HIS A 163 -9.69 -5.29 5.53
CA HIS A 163 -8.76 -5.06 4.41
C HIS A 163 -7.99 -3.74 4.51
N PHE A 164 -7.90 -3.19 5.72
CA PHE A 164 -7.18 -1.96 5.97
C PHE A 164 -5.68 -2.22 5.98
N ILE A 165 -4.91 -1.36 5.33
CA ILE A 165 -3.45 -1.49 5.29
C ILE A 165 -2.88 -0.87 6.56
N LEU A 166 -2.08 -1.66 7.28
CA LEU A 166 -1.48 -1.31 8.57
C LEU A 166 0.01 -0.95 8.43
N ALA A 167 0.68 -1.56 7.45
CA ALA A 167 2.08 -1.33 7.16
C ALA A 167 2.33 -1.60 5.68
N TYR A 168 3.36 -0.96 5.14
CA TYR A 168 3.78 -1.15 3.77
C TYR A 168 5.29 -0.96 3.61
N ARG A 169 5.83 -1.62 2.60
CA ARG A 169 7.20 -1.43 2.14
C ARG A 169 7.20 -1.36 0.63
N VAL A 170 7.86 -0.33 0.11
CA VAL A 170 8.12 -0.18 -1.33
C VAL A 170 9.56 -0.52 -1.62
N GLY A 171 9.81 -1.10 -2.78
CA GLY A 171 11.14 -1.41 -3.25
C GLY A 171 11.15 -1.84 -4.71
N ASN A 172 12.31 -2.36 -5.13
CA ASN A 172 12.48 -2.94 -6.46
C ASN A 172 12.70 -4.45 -6.31
N GLY A 173 11.89 -5.23 -7.01
CA GLY A 173 12.13 -6.65 -7.19
C GLY A 173 13.14 -6.92 -8.32
N PRO A 174 13.66 -8.15 -8.42
CA PRO A 174 13.41 -9.26 -7.51
C PRO A 174 14.19 -9.09 -6.20
N ARG A 175 13.50 -9.20 -5.06
CA ARG A 175 14.09 -9.18 -3.72
C ARG A 175 13.38 -10.22 -2.86
N PRO A 176 14.09 -11.05 -2.08
CA PRO A 176 13.47 -12.01 -1.17
C PRO A 176 12.53 -11.34 -0.17
N ASP A 177 11.39 -11.98 0.09
CA ASP A 177 10.38 -11.49 1.02
C ASP A 177 10.79 -11.62 2.49
N VAL A 178 11.63 -12.60 2.81
CA VAL A 178 12.12 -12.90 4.17
C VAL A 178 12.66 -11.64 4.88
N ASP A 179 13.42 -10.80 4.16
CA ASP A 179 14.09 -9.60 4.70
C ASP A 179 13.13 -8.45 5.01
N GLU A 180 11.92 -8.50 4.47
CA GLU A 180 10.94 -7.42 4.60
C GLU A 180 10.02 -7.59 5.80
N PHE A 181 9.90 -8.83 6.31
CA PHE A 181 8.99 -9.22 7.37
C PHE A 181 9.16 -8.37 8.64
N GLN A 182 10.37 -8.31 9.18
CA GLN A 182 10.61 -7.66 10.48
C GLN A 182 10.27 -6.17 10.44
N GLY A 183 10.65 -5.47 9.36
CA GLY A 183 10.34 -4.06 9.19
C GLY A 183 8.85 -3.78 9.09
N LEU A 184 8.11 -4.64 8.38
CA LEU A 184 6.65 -4.54 8.26
C LEU A 184 5.92 -4.80 9.58
N ILE A 185 6.38 -5.79 10.36
CA ILE A 185 5.80 -6.10 11.67
C ILE A 185 6.10 -5.00 12.69
N ASP A 186 7.32 -4.46 12.70
CA ASP A 186 7.68 -3.33 13.57
C ASP A 186 6.82 -2.10 13.26
N GLN A 187 6.66 -1.78 11.97
CA GLN A 187 5.82 -0.70 11.49
C GLN A 187 4.33 -0.90 11.85
N ALA A 188 3.77 -2.09 11.63
CA ALA A 188 2.38 -2.36 11.98
C ALA A 188 2.14 -2.32 13.49
N SER A 189 3.07 -2.84 14.29
CA SER A 189 2.96 -2.91 15.75
C SER A 189 3.03 -1.54 16.43
N LYS A 190 3.61 -0.53 15.77
CA LYS A 190 3.56 0.88 16.22
C LYS A 190 2.15 1.47 16.11
N ARG A 191 1.34 1.00 15.15
CA ARG A 191 -0.02 1.49 14.93
C ARG A 191 -1.07 0.70 15.70
N VAL A 192 -0.94 -0.63 15.72
CA VAL A 192 -1.96 -1.53 16.28
C VAL A 192 -1.34 -2.67 17.06
N ARG A 193 -2.08 -3.16 18.06
CA ARG A 193 -1.78 -4.43 18.73
C ARG A 193 -2.30 -5.58 17.88
N LEU A 194 -1.38 -6.22 17.16
CA LEU A 194 -1.63 -7.47 16.44
C LEU A 194 -1.74 -8.64 17.42
N HIS A 195 -2.49 -9.69 17.06
CA HIS A 195 -2.52 -10.96 17.80
C HIS A 195 -1.95 -12.11 16.97
N ARG A 196 -2.38 -12.22 15.71
CA ARG A 196 -1.87 -13.21 14.74
C ARG A 196 -1.41 -12.54 13.46
N ILE A 197 -0.37 -13.10 12.86
CA ILE A 197 0.10 -12.73 11.52
C ILE A 197 0.17 -13.98 10.63
N LEU A 198 -0.44 -13.90 9.45
CA LEU A 198 -0.49 -14.93 8.42
C LEU A 198 0.44 -14.55 7.28
N ALA A 199 1.37 -15.43 6.89
CA ALA A 199 2.31 -15.16 5.80
C ALA A 199 2.53 -16.41 4.94
N ASP A 200 2.91 -16.21 3.69
CA ASP A 200 3.33 -17.33 2.82
C ASP A 200 4.69 -17.90 3.25
N ALA A 201 4.99 -19.11 2.78
CA ALA A 201 6.27 -19.80 3.00
C ALA A 201 7.49 -18.97 2.56
N GLY A 202 7.32 -18.01 1.64
CA GLY A 202 8.35 -17.04 1.30
C GLY A 202 8.88 -16.21 2.49
N TYR A 203 8.14 -16.12 3.58
CA TYR A 203 8.53 -15.41 4.81
C TYR A 203 9.04 -16.33 5.94
N ASP A 204 9.00 -17.65 5.75
CA ASP A 204 9.37 -18.63 6.78
C ASP A 204 10.88 -18.58 7.08
N SER A 205 11.19 -18.13 8.28
CA SER A 205 12.53 -18.22 8.87
C SER A 205 12.42 -18.23 10.39
N GLU A 206 13.30 -18.96 11.07
CA GLU A 206 13.33 -18.99 12.54
C GLU A 206 13.54 -17.59 13.13
N PRO A 207 14.43 -16.72 12.60
CA PRO A 207 14.57 -15.34 13.06
C PRO A 207 13.28 -14.52 12.92
N ASN A 208 12.51 -14.67 11.83
CA ASN A 208 11.24 -13.96 11.66
C ASN A 208 10.19 -14.41 12.69
N HIS A 209 10.14 -15.71 12.96
CA HIS A 209 9.28 -16.25 14.00
C HIS A 209 9.66 -15.75 15.40
N GLN A 210 10.94 -15.79 15.74
CA GLN A 210 11.47 -15.26 17.01
C GLN A 210 11.17 -13.79 17.16
N PHE A 211 11.45 -12.98 16.13
CA PHE A 211 11.19 -11.55 16.16
C PHE A 211 9.70 -11.24 16.45
N ALA A 212 8.77 -11.88 15.74
CA ALA A 212 7.35 -11.63 15.96
C ALA A 212 6.84 -12.16 17.32
N ARG A 213 7.25 -13.36 17.71
CA ARG A 213 6.77 -14.04 18.92
C ARG A 213 7.40 -13.50 20.20
N ASP A 214 8.70 -13.25 20.18
CA ASP A 214 9.44 -12.90 21.39
C ASP A 214 9.35 -11.40 21.66
N LYS A 215 9.48 -10.54 20.62
CA LYS A 215 9.40 -9.08 20.78
C LYS A 215 7.97 -8.58 20.92
N PHE A 216 7.05 -9.09 20.10
CA PHE A 216 5.68 -8.55 20.00
C PHE A 216 4.59 -9.48 20.51
N ARG A 217 4.95 -10.69 20.98
CA ARG A 217 3.98 -11.71 21.45
C ARG A 217 2.95 -12.10 20.39
N LEU A 218 3.34 -12.03 19.10
CA LEU A 218 2.48 -12.33 17.97
C LEU A 218 2.55 -13.80 17.61
N ARG A 219 1.39 -14.44 17.45
CA ARG A 219 1.33 -15.79 16.90
C ARG A 219 1.47 -15.73 15.38
N THR A 220 2.63 -16.13 14.88
CA THR A 220 2.87 -16.31 13.44
C THR A 220 2.25 -17.62 12.94
N ILE A 221 1.59 -17.60 11.79
CA ILE A 221 1.15 -18.80 11.06
C ILE A 221 1.75 -18.71 9.66
N ILE A 222 2.88 -19.39 9.49
CA ILE A 222 3.67 -19.39 8.25
C ILE A 222 4.02 -20.85 7.96
N PRO A 223 3.75 -21.37 6.75
CA PRO A 223 4.12 -22.75 6.42
C PRO A 223 5.63 -22.92 6.48
N ALA A 224 6.11 -23.93 7.21
CA ALA A 224 7.54 -24.27 7.33
C ALA A 224 8.06 -24.96 6.06
N LYS A 225 7.92 -24.30 4.90
CA LYS A 225 8.26 -24.82 3.58
C LYS A 225 9.40 -24.05 2.91
N HIS A 226 10.02 -23.09 3.60
CA HIS A 226 11.12 -22.33 3.03
C HIS A 226 12.39 -23.20 2.92
N GLY A 227 13.00 -23.20 1.73
CA GLY A 227 14.20 -23.97 1.43
C GLY A 227 13.93 -25.21 0.56
N ARG A 228 14.93 -26.10 0.48
CA ARG A 228 14.84 -27.33 -0.33
C ARG A 228 13.84 -28.30 0.31
N PRO A 229 12.91 -28.91 -0.47
CA PRO A 229 12.02 -29.93 0.05
C PRO A 229 12.81 -31.07 0.72
N THR A 230 12.40 -31.43 1.94
CA THR A 230 13.01 -32.49 2.71
C THR A 230 11.98 -33.12 3.63
N ASP A 231 12.11 -34.43 3.89
CA ASP A 231 11.29 -35.16 4.85
C ASP A 231 11.77 -34.95 6.30
N LYS A 232 12.92 -34.31 6.48
CA LYS A 232 13.47 -34.00 7.81
C LYS A 232 12.57 -32.99 8.53
N PRO A 233 12.43 -33.10 9.86
CA PRO A 233 11.77 -32.07 10.66
C PRO A 233 12.42 -30.71 10.45
N ALA A 234 11.60 -29.65 10.40
CA ALA A 234 12.10 -28.29 10.27
C ALA A 234 13.02 -27.95 11.45
N SER A 235 14.16 -27.33 11.15
CA SER A 235 15.10 -26.83 12.15
C SER A 235 14.56 -25.55 12.80
N GLY A 236 14.79 -25.40 14.10
CA GLY A 236 14.28 -24.26 14.87
C GLY A 236 13.00 -24.57 15.63
N ARG A 237 12.82 -23.93 16.78
CA ARG A 237 11.72 -24.18 17.70
C ARG A 237 10.39 -23.82 17.05
N TYR A 238 10.32 -22.63 16.44
CA TYR A 238 9.07 -22.12 15.89
C TYR A 238 8.74 -22.69 14.53
N ARG A 239 9.73 -22.92 13.67
CA ARG A 239 9.50 -23.63 12.39
C ARG A 239 8.98 -25.04 12.62
N ARG A 240 9.56 -25.77 13.58
CA ARG A 240 9.05 -27.10 13.97
C ARG A 240 7.65 -27.04 14.56
N LEU A 241 7.33 -26.00 15.34
CA LEU A 241 5.97 -25.76 15.81
C LEU A 241 4.99 -25.55 14.65
N MET A 242 5.38 -24.81 13.61
CA MET A 242 4.57 -24.60 12.41
C MET A 242 4.41 -25.86 11.57
N GLN A 243 5.37 -26.79 11.61
CA GLN A 243 5.21 -28.10 10.96
C GLN A 243 4.23 -29.01 11.71
N LEU A 244 4.30 -29.03 13.06
CA LEU A 244 3.53 -29.96 13.89
C LEU A 244 2.12 -29.47 14.26
N ARG A 245 1.95 -28.16 14.48
CA ARG A 245 0.71 -27.54 14.98
C ARG A 245 0.23 -26.41 14.07
N PHE A 246 0.23 -26.68 12.77
CA PHE A 246 -0.23 -25.73 11.77
C PHE A 246 -1.75 -25.55 11.86
N ASP A 247 -2.18 -24.30 12.05
CA ASP A 247 -3.61 -23.97 12.03
C ASP A 247 -4.03 -23.64 10.60
N ALA A 248 -4.39 -24.68 9.86
CA ALA A 248 -4.80 -24.56 8.46
C ALA A 248 -6.07 -23.72 8.29
N ASN A 249 -6.99 -23.73 9.25
CA ASN A 249 -8.26 -22.99 9.17
C ASN A 249 -8.01 -21.49 9.26
N THR A 250 -7.22 -21.04 10.24
CA THR A 250 -6.83 -19.63 10.32
C THR A 250 -5.95 -19.25 9.13
N TYR A 251 -5.03 -20.12 8.68
CA TYR A 251 -4.16 -19.85 7.54
C TYR A 251 -4.92 -19.55 6.24
N ARG A 252 -6.09 -20.17 6.00
CA ARG A 252 -6.91 -19.88 4.81
C ARG A 252 -7.28 -18.40 4.69
N GLN A 253 -7.36 -17.68 5.81
CA GLN A 253 -7.63 -16.23 5.82
C GLN A 253 -6.46 -15.40 5.27
N ARG A 254 -5.28 -15.99 5.03
CA ARG A 254 -4.16 -15.31 4.36
C ARG A 254 -4.61 -14.75 3.01
N SER A 255 -5.46 -15.45 2.26
CA SER A 255 -5.93 -15.00 0.93
C SER A 255 -6.66 -13.63 0.93
N GLN A 256 -7.06 -13.11 2.08
CA GLN A 256 -7.60 -11.75 2.17
C GLN A 256 -6.56 -10.68 1.78
N VAL A 257 -5.27 -10.91 2.03
CA VAL A 257 -4.22 -9.98 1.59
C VAL A 257 -4.07 -9.95 0.06
N GLU A 258 -4.25 -11.10 -0.60
CA GLU A 258 -4.29 -11.18 -2.07
C GLU A 258 -5.51 -10.43 -2.62
N THR A 259 -6.62 -10.45 -1.87
CA THR A 259 -7.80 -9.64 -2.17
C THR A 259 -7.48 -8.15 -2.07
N VAL A 260 -6.75 -7.69 -1.05
CA VAL A 260 -6.28 -6.30 -0.93
C VAL A 260 -5.42 -5.91 -2.14
N MET A 261 -4.45 -6.74 -2.51
CA MET A 261 -3.60 -6.52 -3.70
C MET A 261 -4.44 -6.42 -4.99
N SER A 262 -5.43 -7.30 -5.14
CA SER A 262 -6.36 -7.30 -6.26
C SER A 262 -7.22 -6.03 -6.28
N MET A 263 -7.71 -5.56 -5.13
CA MET A 263 -8.48 -4.32 -5.01
C MET A 263 -7.65 -3.11 -5.45
N ILE A 264 -6.41 -2.99 -4.96
CA ILE A 264 -5.47 -1.94 -5.38
C ILE A 264 -5.30 -1.96 -6.91
N LYS A 265 -4.94 -3.12 -7.47
CA LYS A 265 -4.65 -3.25 -8.90
C LYS A 265 -5.88 -2.97 -9.78
N ARG A 266 -7.06 -3.47 -9.40
CA ARG A 266 -8.29 -3.30 -10.17
C ARG A 266 -8.84 -1.87 -10.10
N ARG A 267 -8.69 -1.19 -8.97
CA ARG A 267 -9.25 0.15 -8.77
C ARG A 267 -8.29 1.25 -9.22
N GLN A 268 -6.99 1.07 -9.01
CA GLN A 268 -6.00 2.12 -9.20
C GLN A 268 -5.05 1.83 -10.38
N GLY A 269 -4.99 0.59 -10.86
CA GLY A 269 -4.18 0.16 -12.00
C GLY A 269 -3.11 -0.86 -11.63
N ASN A 270 -2.65 -1.61 -12.63
CA ASN A 270 -1.62 -2.65 -12.51
C ASN A 270 -0.19 -2.17 -12.84
N PHE A 271 -0.04 -0.90 -13.22
CA PHE A 271 1.24 -0.30 -13.59
C PHE A 271 1.44 1.04 -12.89
N VAL A 272 2.70 1.41 -12.70
CA VAL A 272 3.12 2.75 -12.27
C VAL A 272 3.63 3.53 -13.49
N ARG A 273 3.36 4.84 -13.52
CA ARG A 273 3.74 5.77 -14.60
C ARG A 273 5.10 6.41 -14.38
N GLY A 274 5.60 6.38 -13.14
CA GLY A 274 6.88 6.95 -12.75
C GLY A 274 8.05 6.44 -13.62
N LYS A 275 8.85 7.38 -14.11
CA LYS A 275 10.04 7.06 -14.93
C LYS A 275 11.26 6.70 -14.10
N THR A 276 11.36 7.23 -12.88
CA THR A 276 12.44 6.94 -11.92
C THR A 276 11.92 6.09 -10.78
N ASP A 277 12.79 5.31 -10.15
CA ASP A 277 12.41 4.45 -9.01
C ASP A 277 11.80 5.25 -7.87
N HIS A 278 12.34 6.44 -7.60
CA HIS A 278 11.79 7.35 -6.60
C HIS A 278 10.36 7.79 -6.95
N ALA A 279 10.06 8.11 -8.21
CA ALA A 279 8.69 8.44 -8.62
C ALA A 279 7.75 7.24 -8.51
N ARG A 280 8.22 6.04 -8.87
CA ARG A 280 7.45 4.79 -8.75
C ARG A 280 7.12 4.46 -7.30
N HIS A 281 8.09 4.61 -6.39
CA HIS A 281 7.86 4.43 -4.96
C HIS A 281 6.79 5.39 -4.41
N LYS A 282 6.80 6.65 -4.85
CA LYS A 282 5.78 7.64 -4.47
C LYS A 282 4.39 7.26 -4.97
N GLU A 283 4.29 6.76 -6.20
CA GLU A 283 3.03 6.25 -6.72
C GLU A 283 2.52 5.07 -5.91
N LEU A 284 3.38 4.09 -5.58
CA LEU A 284 3.00 2.96 -4.73
C LEU A 284 2.55 3.40 -3.32
N GLN A 285 3.23 4.37 -2.72
CA GLN A 285 2.83 4.97 -1.44
C GLN A 285 1.46 5.64 -1.53
N LEU A 286 1.22 6.41 -2.57
CA LEU A 286 -0.08 7.03 -2.81
C LEU A 286 -1.17 5.97 -3.04
N MET A 287 -0.84 4.84 -3.67
CA MET A 287 -1.80 3.76 -3.86
C MET A 287 -2.26 3.13 -2.55
N VAL A 288 -1.31 2.94 -1.61
CA VAL A 288 -1.60 2.48 -0.24
C VAL A 288 -2.52 3.44 0.49
N LEU A 289 -2.20 4.74 0.50
CA LEU A 289 -3.02 5.75 1.16
C LEU A 289 -4.42 5.84 0.53
N THR A 290 -4.49 5.85 -0.81
CA THR A 290 -5.77 5.89 -1.54
C THR A 290 -6.65 4.70 -1.19
N HIS A 291 -6.07 3.49 -1.08
CA HIS A 291 -6.83 2.28 -0.70
C HIS A 291 -7.46 2.42 0.69
N ASN A 292 -6.71 2.92 1.68
CA ASN A 292 -7.25 3.14 3.02
C ASN A 292 -8.34 4.22 3.02
N VAL A 293 -8.13 5.35 2.32
CA VAL A 293 -9.14 6.42 2.19
C VAL A 293 -10.42 5.89 1.55
N MET A 294 -10.32 5.04 0.53
CA MET A 294 -11.48 4.43 -0.11
C MET A 294 -12.32 3.55 0.84
N ILE A 295 -11.72 3.00 1.89
CA ILE A 295 -12.42 2.22 2.92
C ILE A 295 -12.97 3.14 4.03
N LEU A 296 -12.23 4.18 4.41
CA LEU A 296 -12.56 5.09 5.52
C LEU A 296 -13.85 5.89 5.33
N TRP A 297 -14.30 6.10 4.09
CA TRP A 297 -15.53 6.84 3.77
C TRP A 297 -16.79 6.37 4.54
N TRP A 298 -16.74 5.22 5.21
CA TRP A 298 -17.79 4.67 6.07
C TRP A 298 -17.75 5.08 7.56
N ALA A 299 -16.82 5.93 7.99
CA ALA A 299 -16.61 6.24 9.41
C ALA A 299 -17.13 7.64 9.81
#